data_AF-A0A7L0N2Y2-F1
#
_entry.id   AF-A0A7L0N2Y2-F1
#
_cell.length_a   1.000
_cell.length_b   1.000
_cell.length_c   1.000
_cell.angle_alpha   90.00
_cell.angle_beta   90.00
_cell.angle_gamma   90.00
#
_symmetry.space_group_name_H-M   'P 1'
#
loop_
_entity.id
_entity.type
_entity.pdbx_description
1 polymer ?
#
loop_
_entity_poly.entity_id
_entity_poly.type
_entity_poly.pdbx_seq_one_letter_code
_entity_poly.pdbx_strand_id
1 'polypeptide(L)'
;MQILRCPAQLQLLEETLWKSLPTTLPVLGTVMTVARGNPATHEVLVDSWPNFSIVLTRLCPEEHKDPRDYYTNQLAVFYRDKEALRALLGDTEAVDRARAFQILGLQEGLDEAVREVASARGLQAK
;
A
#
# COMPACT_ATOMS: atom_id res chain seq x y z
N MET A 1 2.26 7.31 8.70
CA MET A 1 2.84 6.92 7.39
C MET A 1 3.53 8.13 6.77
N GLN A 2 4.71 7.94 6.20
CA GLN A 2 5.48 8.93 5.46
C GLN A 2 5.41 8.65 3.96
N ILE A 3 5.17 9.67 3.14
CA ILE A 3 5.23 9.55 1.68
C ILE A 3 6.68 9.78 1.22
N LEU A 4 7.24 8.83 0.47
CA LEU A 4 8.56 8.95 -0.11
C LEU A 4 8.48 9.68 -1.46
N ARG A 5 9.15 10.83 -1.56
CA ARG A 5 9.26 11.62 -2.80
C ARG A 5 10.71 11.83 -3.26
N CYS A 6 11.68 11.63 -2.37
CA CYS A 6 13.09 11.81 -2.70
C CYS A 6 13.56 10.70 -3.66
N PRO A 7 14.15 11.04 -4.82
CA PRO A 7 14.65 10.05 -5.78
C PRO A 7 15.62 9.03 -5.16
N ALA A 8 16.54 9.47 -4.29
CA ALA A 8 17.50 8.58 -3.63
C ALA A 8 16.81 7.60 -2.66
N GLN A 9 15.75 8.02 -1.96
CA GLN A 9 14.99 7.14 -1.09
C GLN A 9 14.21 6.10 -1.91
N LEU A 10 13.57 6.54 -3.00
CA LEU A 10 12.82 5.67 -3.90
C LEU A 10 13.72 4.63 -4.58
N GLN A 11 14.93 5.03 -4.99
CA GLN A 11 15.92 4.11 -5.57
C GLN A 11 16.37 3.06 -4.54
N LEU A 12 16.70 3.48 -3.31
CA LEU A 12 17.09 2.53 -2.26
C LEU A 12 15.94 1.57 -1.90
N LEU A 13 14.70 2.07 -1.91
CA LEU A 13 13.52 1.23 -1.70
C LEU A 13 13.33 0.24 -2.85
N GLU A 14 13.46 0.67 -4.11
CA GLU A 14 13.42 -0.18 -5.30
C GLU A 14 14.43 -1.33 -5.17
N GLU A 15 15.71 -1.02 -4.89
CA GLU A 15 16.78 -2.02 -4.72
C GLU A 15 16.50 -3.00 -3.57
N THR A 16 15.90 -2.51 -2.48
CA THR A 16 15.53 -3.35 -1.33
C THR A 16 14.39 -4.30 -1.69
N LEU A 17 13.36 -3.81 -2.38
CA LEU A 17 12.20 -4.59 -2.78
C LEU A 17 12.56 -5.65 -3.82
N TRP A 18 13.48 -5.34 -4.75
CA TRP A 18 14.00 -6.29 -5.74
C TRP A 18 14.56 -7.57 -5.12
N LYS A 19 15.19 -7.49 -3.95
CA LYS A 19 15.79 -8.64 -3.24
C LYS A 19 14.77 -9.62 -2.66
N SER A 20 13.51 -9.21 -2.56
CA SER A 20 12.43 -9.99 -1.93
C SER A 20 11.34 -10.43 -2.92
N LEU A 21 11.65 -10.42 -4.21
CA LEU A 21 10.79 -11.00 -5.23
C LEU A 21 10.56 -12.51 -4.98
N PRO A 22 9.36 -13.04 -5.29
CA PRO A 22 8.23 -12.37 -5.94
C PRO A 22 7.33 -11.56 -4.99
N THR A 23 7.51 -11.65 -3.67
CA THR A 23 6.53 -11.11 -2.69
C THR A 23 6.31 -9.60 -2.78
N THR A 24 7.31 -8.86 -3.25
CA THR A 24 7.29 -7.40 -3.42
C THR A 24 6.73 -6.93 -4.76
N LEU A 25 6.41 -7.84 -5.69
CA LEU A 25 5.93 -7.50 -7.04
C LEU A 25 4.77 -6.48 -7.03
N PRO A 26 3.74 -6.59 -6.14
CA PRO A 26 2.60 -5.67 -6.17
C PRO A 26 2.98 -4.21 -5.93
N VAL A 27 4.01 -3.95 -5.13
CA VAL A 27 4.45 -2.58 -4.80
C VAL A 27 5.60 -2.11 -5.70
N LEU A 28 6.46 -3.02 -6.15
CA LEU A 28 7.69 -2.69 -6.87
C LEU A 28 7.42 -1.90 -8.15
N GLY A 29 6.45 -2.31 -8.97
CA GLY A 29 6.12 -1.62 -10.21
C GLY A 29 5.71 -0.16 -10.00
N THR A 30 4.95 0.11 -8.94
CA THR A 30 4.56 1.48 -8.59
C THR A 30 5.75 2.28 -8.06
N VAL A 31 6.59 1.70 -7.19
CA VAL A 31 7.83 2.37 -6.72
C VAL A 31 8.71 2.74 -7.90
N MET A 32 8.87 1.82 -8.86
CA MET A 32 9.62 2.05 -10.09
C MET A 32 9.04 3.21 -10.92
N THR A 33 7.72 3.26 -11.04
CA THR A 33 7.00 4.32 -11.78
C THR A 33 7.18 5.68 -11.11
N VAL A 34 7.07 5.73 -9.78
CA VAL A 34 7.22 6.97 -9.02
C VAL A 34 8.67 7.47 -9.08
N ALA A 35 9.65 6.58 -8.96
CA ALA A 35 11.07 6.91 -9.09
C ALA A 35 11.43 7.49 -10.47
N ARG A 36 10.65 7.17 -11.50
CA ARG A 36 10.88 7.54 -12.91
C ARG A 36 9.97 8.69 -13.41
N GLY A 37 9.38 9.47 -12.50
CA GLY A 37 8.67 10.71 -12.85
C GLY A 37 7.16 10.72 -12.60
N ASN A 38 6.57 9.59 -12.21
CA ASN A 38 5.22 9.51 -11.66
C ASN A 38 4.09 10.18 -12.50
N PRO A 39 3.84 9.74 -13.75
CA PRO A 39 2.89 10.40 -14.64
C PRO A 39 1.43 10.35 -14.17
N ALA A 40 1.10 9.37 -13.33
CA ALA A 40 -0.24 9.13 -12.80
C ALA A 40 -0.28 9.33 -11.29
N THR A 41 0.51 10.26 -10.74
CA THR A 41 0.37 10.75 -9.35
C THR A 41 0.19 9.66 -8.30
N HIS A 42 0.96 8.57 -8.40
CA HIS A 42 0.96 7.53 -7.38
C HIS A 42 1.73 8.01 -6.14
N GLU A 43 1.33 7.52 -4.98
CA GLU A 43 2.02 7.71 -3.72
C GLU A 43 2.69 6.41 -3.30
N VAL A 44 3.92 6.53 -2.77
CA VAL A 44 4.63 5.45 -2.08
C VAL A 44 4.72 5.85 -0.61
N LEU A 45 4.04 5.10 0.24
CA LEU A 45 3.98 5.33 1.68
C LEU A 45 4.74 4.25 2.43
N VAL A 46 5.47 4.65 3.46
CA VAL A 46 6.12 3.76 4.42
C VAL A 46 5.73 4.12 5.84
N ASP A 47 5.77 3.18 6.77
CA ASP A 47 5.55 3.44 8.19
C ASP A 47 6.74 4.16 8.83
N SER A 48 7.95 3.77 8.44
CA SER A 48 9.22 4.37 8.89
C SER A 48 10.27 4.36 7.78
N TRP A 49 11.30 5.20 7.89
CA TRP A 49 12.42 5.23 6.94
C TRP A 49 13.75 5.44 7.67
N PRO A 50 14.85 4.75 7.30
CA PRO A 50 14.98 3.76 6.22
C PRO A 50 14.51 2.34 6.58
N ASN A 51 14.33 2.07 7.87
CA ASN A 51 13.90 0.76 8.35
C ASN A 51 12.37 0.70 8.41
N PHE A 52 11.73 0.39 7.28
CA PHE A 52 10.28 0.22 7.18
C PHE A 52 9.83 -1.20 7.54
N SER A 53 8.62 -1.32 8.06
CA SER A 53 7.88 -2.58 8.12
C SER A 53 6.73 -2.62 7.12
N ILE A 54 6.27 -1.48 6.60
CA ILE A 54 5.20 -1.38 5.58
C ILE A 54 5.69 -0.60 4.37
N VAL A 55 5.33 -1.07 3.19
CA VAL A 55 5.27 -0.28 1.96
C VAL A 55 3.85 -0.38 1.43
N LEU A 56 3.18 0.76 1.30
CA LEU A 56 1.87 0.89 0.68
C LEU A 56 2.02 1.75 -0.56
N THR A 57 1.45 1.33 -1.68
CA THR A 57 1.33 2.17 -2.88
C THR A 57 -0.13 2.33 -3.26
N ARG A 58 -0.49 3.53 -3.73
CA ARG A 58 -1.86 3.91 -4.12
C ARG A 58 -1.83 5.05 -5.12
N LEU A 59 -2.94 5.30 -5.82
CA LEU A 59 -3.12 6.60 -6.46
C LEU A 59 -3.35 7.70 -5.42
N CYS A 60 -2.96 8.94 -5.72
CA CYS A 60 -3.31 10.10 -4.89
C CYS A 60 -4.84 10.16 -4.72
N PRO A 61 -5.38 10.19 -3.47
CA PRO A 61 -6.82 10.19 -3.23
C PRO A 61 -7.59 11.33 -3.93
N GLU A 62 -6.93 12.48 -4.15
CA GLU A 62 -7.48 13.67 -4.79
C GLU A 62 -7.79 13.48 -6.29
N GLU A 63 -7.14 12.53 -6.94
CA GLU A 63 -7.35 12.24 -8.37
C GLU A 63 -8.64 11.46 -8.62
N HIS A 64 -9.18 10.81 -7.59
CA HIS A 64 -10.37 9.98 -7.70
C HIS A 64 -11.60 10.67 -7.11
N LYS A 65 -12.58 10.98 -7.95
CA LYS A 65 -13.81 11.66 -7.52
C LYS A 65 -14.89 10.72 -6.98
N ASP A 66 -14.96 9.48 -7.46
CA ASP A 66 -15.96 8.52 -7.01
C ASP A 66 -15.45 7.69 -5.81
N PRO A 67 -16.05 7.82 -4.60
CA PRO A 67 -15.67 7.01 -3.45
C PRO A 67 -16.08 5.53 -3.57
N ARG A 68 -16.93 5.16 -4.53
CA ARG A 68 -17.41 3.77 -4.73
C ARG A 68 -16.59 3.00 -5.76
N ASP A 69 -15.75 3.69 -6.53
CA ASP A 69 -14.90 3.08 -7.54
C ASP A 69 -13.68 2.40 -6.89
N TYR A 70 -13.89 1.15 -6.48
CA TYR A 70 -12.83 0.30 -5.93
C TYR A 70 -11.85 -0.21 -6.99
N TYR A 71 -12.16 -0.06 -8.29
CA TYR A 71 -11.28 -0.49 -9.36
C TYR A 71 -10.09 0.45 -9.48
N THR A 72 -10.36 1.76 -9.45
CA THR A 72 -9.32 2.77 -9.53
C THR A 72 -8.65 3.04 -8.17
N ASN A 73 -9.38 2.87 -7.06
CA ASN A 73 -8.83 2.93 -5.71
C ASN A 73 -8.12 1.61 -5.32
N GLN A 74 -7.06 1.27 -6.05
CA GLN A 74 -6.24 0.09 -5.80
C GLN A 74 -5.08 0.43 -4.86
N LEU A 75 -4.98 -0.33 -3.77
CA LEU A 75 -3.88 -0.34 -2.82
C LEU A 75 -3.01 -1.55 -3.10
N ALA A 76 -1.69 -1.38 -3.14
CA ALA A 76 -0.77 -2.51 -3.09
C ALA A 76 0.11 -2.43 -1.84
N VAL A 77 0.32 -3.56 -1.18
CA VAL A 77 1.01 -3.61 0.10
C VAL A 77 2.13 -4.65 0.11
N PHE A 78 3.22 -4.28 0.77
CA PHE A 78 4.26 -5.18 1.25
C PHE A 78 4.46 -4.91 2.75
N TYR A 79 4.60 -5.96 3.54
CA TYR A 79 4.77 -5.87 4.99
C TYR A 79 5.80 -6.86 5.51
N ARG A 80 6.62 -6.46 6.47
CA ARG A 80 7.55 -7.36 7.18
C ARG A 80 6.97 -7.90 8.46
N ASP A 81 5.89 -7.28 8.94
CA ASP A 81 5.24 -7.58 10.20
C ASP A 81 3.70 -7.59 10.02
N LYS A 82 3.06 -8.65 10.51
CA LYS A 82 1.59 -8.80 10.48
C LYS A 82 0.89 -7.82 11.41
N GLU A 83 1.52 -7.43 12.52
CA GLU A 83 0.97 -6.41 13.42
C GLU A 83 0.96 -5.04 12.74
N ALA A 84 2.02 -4.71 12.01
CA ALA A 84 2.07 -3.50 11.19
C ALA A 84 1.00 -3.51 10.09
N LEU A 85 0.72 -4.67 9.46
CA LEU A 85 -0.39 -4.80 8.51
C LEU A 85 -1.75 -4.57 9.18
N ARG A 86 -1.98 -5.18 10.35
CA ARG A 86 -3.22 -4.96 11.12
C ARG A 86 -3.38 -3.50 11.52
N ALA A 87 -2.31 -2.84 11.95
CA ALA A 87 -2.33 -1.41 12.27
C ALA A 87 -2.66 -0.56 11.04
N LEU A 88 -2.04 -0.87 9.89
CA LEU A 88 -2.31 -0.22 8.60
C LEU A 88 -3.80 -0.26 8.25
N LEU A 89 -4.37 -1.47 8.24
CA LEU A 89 -5.77 -1.71 7.91
C LEU A 89 -6.71 -1.18 9.00
N GLY A 90 -6.26 -1.24 10.26
CA GLY A 90 -7.01 -0.94 11.46
C GLY A 90 -7.38 0.52 11.57
N ASP A 91 -6.40 1.44 11.55
CA ASP A 91 -6.61 2.86 11.90
C ASP A 91 -5.55 3.82 11.35
N THR A 92 -5.32 3.78 10.04
CA THR A 92 -4.36 4.69 9.39
C THR A 92 -5.07 5.60 8.39
N GLU A 93 -4.77 6.90 8.40
CA GLU A 93 -5.22 7.87 7.37
C GLU A 93 -4.74 7.49 5.95
N ALA A 94 -3.76 6.59 5.86
CA ALA A 94 -3.29 6.04 4.60
C ALA A 94 -4.30 5.13 3.89
N VAL A 95 -5.33 4.64 4.59
CA VAL A 95 -6.43 3.87 4.00
C VAL A 95 -7.72 4.64 4.27
N ASP A 96 -8.24 5.31 3.24
CA ASP A 96 -9.49 6.04 3.35
C ASP A 96 -10.67 5.08 3.56
N ARG A 97 -11.21 5.08 4.77
CA ARG A 97 -12.31 4.20 5.18
C ARG A 97 -13.64 4.58 4.56
N ALA A 98 -13.81 5.81 4.09
CA ALA A 98 -15.04 6.25 3.44
C ALA A 98 -15.15 5.76 1.99
N ARG A 99 -14.08 5.16 1.45
CA ARG A 99 -13.97 4.74 0.06
C ARG A 99 -13.88 3.22 -0.05
N ALA A 100 -14.54 2.68 -1.07
CA ALA A 100 -14.31 1.31 -1.48
C ALA A 100 -12.92 1.21 -2.12
N PHE A 101 -12.17 0.14 -1.82
CA PHE A 101 -10.82 -0.09 -2.36
C PHE A 101 -10.57 -1.57 -2.61
N GLN A 102 -9.60 -1.85 -3.48
CA GLN A 102 -8.97 -3.17 -3.59
C GLN A 102 -7.62 -3.14 -2.91
N ILE A 103 -7.24 -4.25 -2.27
CA ILE A 103 -5.89 -4.41 -1.73
C ILE A 103 -5.20 -5.62 -2.38
N LEU A 104 -3.99 -5.40 -2.86
CA LEU A 104 -3.15 -6.40 -3.50
C LEU A 104 -1.88 -6.62 -2.69
N GLY A 105 -1.58 -7.88 -2.42
CA GLY A 105 -0.34 -8.32 -1.81
C GLY A 105 -0.14 -9.81 -2.07
N LEU A 106 1.10 -10.27 -2.00
CA LEU A 106 1.46 -11.67 -2.26
C LEU A 106 1.91 -12.41 -0.99
N GLN A 107 1.80 -11.76 0.16
CA GLN A 107 2.30 -12.29 1.41
C GLN A 107 1.20 -13.00 2.19
N GLU A 108 1.58 -14.06 2.89
CA GLU A 108 0.66 -14.85 3.72
C GLU A 108 0.11 -14.03 4.89
N GLY A 109 -1.15 -14.23 5.24
CA GLY A 109 -1.79 -13.49 6.33
C GLY A 109 -2.60 -12.28 5.86
N LEU A 110 -2.52 -11.89 4.58
CA LEU A 110 -3.21 -10.71 4.07
C LEU A 110 -4.72 -10.91 4.10
N ASP A 111 -5.21 -12.06 3.63
CA ASP A 111 -6.64 -12.34 3.54
C ASP A 111 -7.26 -12.52 4.93
N GLU A 112 -6.57 -13.15 5.88
CA GLU A 112 -7.05 -13.21 7.27
C GLU A 112 -7.09 -11.82 7.90
N ALA A 113 -6.05 -10.99 7.75
CA ALA A 113 -6.03 -9.64 8.30
C ALA A 113 -7.13 -8.75 7.69
N VAL A 114 -7.37 -8.85 6.38
CA VAL A 114 -8.45 -8.12 5.70
C VAL A 114 -9.81 -8.60 6.18
N ARG A 115 -10.04 -9.92 6.33
CA ARG A 115 -11.31 -10.45 6.86
C ARG A 115 -11.54 -10.07 8.31
N GLU A 116 -10.50 -10.07 9.14
CA GLU A 116 -10.56 -9.65 10.54
C GLU A 116 -11.03 -8.19 10.65
N VAL A 117 -10.37 -7.28 9.91
CA VAL A 117 -10.72 -5.85 9.89
C VAL A 117 -12.08 -5.61 9.26
N ALA A 118 -12.45 -6.34 8.19
CA ALA A 118 -13.78 -6.24 7.59
C ALA A 118 -14.87 -6.69 8.58
N SER A 119 -14.67 -7.82 9.26
CA SER A 119 -15.61 -8.36 10.25
C SER A 119 -15.79 -7.42 11.44
N ALA A 120 -14.70 -6.85 11.97
CA ALA A 120 -14.74 -5.84 13.02
C ALA A 120 -15.53 -4.58 12.60
N ARG A 121 -15.70 -4.36 11.30
CA ARG A 121 -16.44 -3.23 10.71
C ARG A 121 -17.84 -3.60 10.22
N GLY A 122 -18.28 -4.86 10.39
CA GLY A 122 -19.55 -5.35 9.84
C GLY A 122 -19.59 -5.38 8.30
N LEU A 123 -18.42 -5.39 7.65
CA LEU A 123 -18.26 -5.50 6.20
C LEU A 123 -17.91 -6.94 5.81
N GLN A 124 -18.24 -7.31 4.57
CA GLN A 124 -17.76 -8.58 3.99
C GLN A 124 -16.59 -8.31 3.04
N ALA A 125 -15.44 -8.91 3.33
CA ALA A 125 -14.34 -9.03 2.37
C ALA A 125 -14.65 -10.16 1.38
N LYS A 126 -14.45 -9.91 0.09
CA LYS A 126 -14.65 -10.88 -1.00
C LYS A 126 -13.32 -11.28 -1.60
#